data_AF-A0A7V6J0M6-F1
#
_entry.id   AF-A0A7V6J0M6-F1
#
_cell.length_a   1.000
_cell.length_b   1.000
_cell.length_c   1.000
_cell.angle_alpha   90.00
_cell.angle_beta   90.00
_cell.angle_gamma   90.00
#
_symmetry.space_group_name_H-M   'P 1'
#
loop_
_entity.id
_entity.type
_entity.pdbx_description
1 polymer ?
#
loop_
_entity_poly.entity_id
_entity_poly.type
_entity_poly.pdbx_seq_one_letter_code
_entity_poly.pdbx_strand_id
1 'polypeptide(L)'
;MSFKIHDACHKFDCRPKYINKKILKFSSLIRKLWVEHVTWTRLTIESLVFDLPDREPTINRLLRNAEDVKRALVPFYGEELTTILEQLLTEHLTIAARL
;
A
#
# COMPACT_ATOMS: atom_id res chain seq x y z
N MET A 1 -9.45 -30.78 1.14
CA MET A 1 -8.61 -30.75 2.35
C MET A 1 -8.94 -29.48 3.12
N SER A 2 -9.76 -29.58 4.17
CA SER A 2 -10.38 -28.44 4.86
C SER A 2 -9.40 -27.86 5.90
N PHE A 3 -9.08 -26.58 5.80
CA PHE A 3 -8.22 -25.87 6.73
C PHE A 3 -9.09 -25.30 7.86
N LYS A 4 -9.25 -26.04 8.97
CA LYS A 4 -9.98 -25.58 10.15
C LYS A 4 -9.07 -24.66 10.97
N ILE A 5 -9.23 -23.34 10.83
CA ILE A 5 -8.63 -22.32 11.72
C ILE A 5 -9.64 -21.89 12.78
N HIS A 6 -10.32 -22.84 13.40
CA HIS A 6 -11.13 -22.55 14.57
C HIS A 6 -10.74 -23.59 15.59
N ASP A 7 -9.93 -23.17 16.57
CA ASP A 7 -10.04 -23.58 17.98
C ASP A 7 -8.89 -22.97 18.80
N ALA A 8 -9.15 -21.77 19.34
CA ALA A 8 -8.71 -21.27 20.64
C ALA A 8 -8.77 -19.73 20.67
N CYS A 9 -9.97 -19.14 20.52
CA CYS A 9 -10.14 -17.74 20.90
C CYS A 9 -10.37 -17.68 22.42
N HIS A 10 -9.39 -17.18 23.17
CA HIS A 10 -9.50 -17.03 24.62
C HIS A 10 -10.01 -15.61 24.92
N LYS A 11 -11.34 -15.50 25.08
CA LYS A 11 -12.17 -14.37 25.53
C LYS A 11 -12.02 -12.98 24.89
N PHE A 12 -10.86 -12.53 24.40
CA PHE A 12 -10.71 -11.27 23.63
C PHE A 12 -9.50 -11.26 22.68
N ASP A 13 -8.73 -12.35 22.61
CA ASP A 13 -7.59 -12.46 21.68
C ASP A 13 -7.81 -13.62 20.72
N CYS A 14 -8.32 -13.30 19.53
CA CYS A 14 -8.41 -14.25 18.41
C CYS A 14 -7.17 -14.15 17.50
N ARG A 15 -5.97 -13.84 18.03
CA ARG A 15 -4.75 -13.92 17.22
C ARG A 15 -4.32 -15.38 17.03
N PRO A 16 -3.98 -15.81 15.80
CA PRO A 16 -3.40 -17.12 15.59
C PRO A 16 -2.11 -17.26 16.41
N LYS A 17 -1.98 -18.32 17.21
CA LYS A 17 -0.76 -18.63 17.98
C LYS A 17 0.49 -18.75 17.09
N TYR A 18 0.30 -19.02 15.80
CA TYR A 18 1.37 -19.17 14.82
C TYR A 18 0.98 -18.44 13.52
N ILE A 19 1.70 -17.36 13.20
CA ILE A 19 1.57 -16.65 11.93
C ILE A 19 2.73 -17.09 11.03
N ASN A 20 2.41 -17.53 9.81
CA ASN A 20 3.42 -17.84 8.81
C ASN A 20 4.31 -16.61 8.55
N LYS A 21 5.64 -16.75 8.67
CA LYS A 21 6.60 -15.65 8.46
C LYS A 21 6.43 -14.94 7.11
N LYS A 22 6.04 -15.65 6.05
CA LYS A 22 5.73 -15.07 4.73
C LYS A 22 4.48 -14.18 4.79
N ILE A 23 3.42 -14.66 5.45
CA ILE A 23 2.18 -13.89 5.64
C ILE A 23 2.45 -12.63 6.47
N LEU A 24 3.20 -12.74 7.57
CA LEU A 24 3.54 -11.58 8.41
C LEU A 24 4.34 -10.53 7.65
N LYS A 25 5.34 -10.97 6.86
CA LYS A 25 6.15 -10.07 6.01
C LYS A 25 5.29 -9.34 4.98
N PHE A 26 4.44 -10.07 4.27
CA PHE A 26 3.56 -9.48 3.26
C PHE A 26 2.55 -8.52 3.89
N SER A 27 1.89 -8.91 4.98
CA SER A 27 0.95 -8.05 5.71
C SER A 27 1.62 -6.76 6.20
N SER A 28 2.85 -6.85 6.71
CA SER A 28 3.63 -5.69 7.13
C SER A 28 4.01 -4.79 5.94
N LEU A 29 4.38 -5.38 4.81
CA LEU A 29 4.71 -4.65 3.58
C LEU A 29 3.49 -3.89 3.05
N ILE A 30 2.35 -4.56 2.85
CA ILE A 30 1.13 -3.92 2.35
C ILE A 30 0.65 -2.84 3.31
N ARG A 31 0.69 -3.08 4.63
CA ARG A 31 0.36 -2.06 5.63
C ARG A 31 1.28 -0.84 5.50
N LYS A 32 2.60 -1.05 5.33
CA LYS A 32 3.54 0.03 5.10
C LYS A 32 3.17 0.83 3.85
N LEU A 33 2.94 0.16 2.72
CA LEU A 33 2.62 0.82 1.45
C LEU A 33 1.34 1.65 1.50
N TRP A 34 0.31 1.19 2.23
CA TRP A 34 -0.92 1.96 2.43
C TRP A 34 -0.73 3.16 3.36
N VAL A 35 0.08 3.01 4.41
CA VAL A 35 0.43 4.15 5.27
C VAL A 35 1.24 5.18 4.49
N GLU A 36 2.20 4.74 3.68
CA GLU A 36 2.96 5.62 2.79
C GLU A 36 2.03 6.33 1.81
N HIS A 37 1.09 5.62 1.15
CA HIS A 37 0.10 6.22 0.27
C HIS A 37 -0.64 7.39 0.94
N VAL A 38 -1.28 7.15 2.09
CA VAL A 38 -2.05 8.21 2.80
C VAL A 38 -1.14 9.36 3.25
N THR A 39 0.07 9.03 3.73
CA THR A 39 1.03 10.04 4.21
C THR A 39 1.49 10.95 3.07
N TRP A 40 1.93 10.37 1.95
CA TRP A 40 2.44 11.13 0.82
C TRP A 40 1.35 11.89 0.10
N THR A 41 0.11 11.36 0.01
CA THR A 41 -1.03 12.12 -0.50
C THR A 41 -1.25 13.38 0.32
N ARG A 42 -1.27 13.27 1.65
CA ARG A 42 -1.45 14.43 2.54
C ARG A 42 -0.34 15.46 2.36
N LEU A 43 0.92 15.02 2.34
CA LEU A 43 2.06 15.92 2.16
C LEU A 43 2.05 16.60 0.79
N THR A 44 1.73 15.89 -0.29
CA THR A 44 1.58 16.48 -1.62
C THR A 44 0.48 17.54 -1.67
N ILE A 45 -0.69 17.29 -1.06
CA ILE A 45 -1.77 18.28 -0.98
C ILE A 45 -1.31 19.51 -0.21
N GLU A 46 -0.67 19.34 0.94
CA GLU A 46 -0.15 20.46 1.73
C GLU A 46 0.89 21.28 0.94
N SER A 47 1.86 20.62 0.31
CA SER A 47 2.89 21.31 -0.49
C SER A 47 2.28 22.07 -1.68
N LEU A 48 1.25 21.53 -2.33
CA LEU A 48 0.57 22.19 -3.44
C LEU A 48 -0.25 23.39 -2.98
N VAL A 49 -1.06 23.22 -1.93
CA VAL A 49 -1.97 24.27 -1.42
C VAL A 49 -1.20 25.46 -0.84
N PHE A 50 -0.07 25.22 -0.19
CA PHE A 50 0.72 26.26 0.47
C PHE A 50 1.96 26.71 -0.33
N ASP A 51 2.12 26.23 -1.58
CA ASP A 51 3.26 26.53 -2.46
C ASP A 51 4.61 26.31 -1.76
N LEU A 52 4.75 25.14 -1.11
CA LEU A 52 5.96 24.81 -0.35
C LEU A 52 7.09 24.37 -1.28
N PRO A 53 8.37 24.62 -0.89
CA PRO A 53 9.54 24.28 -1.72
C PRO A 53 9.74 22.76 -1.93
N ASP A 54 9.00 21.92 -1.22
CA ASP A 54 9.09 20.45 -1.30
C ASP A 54 8.01 19.80 -2.20
N ARG A 55 7.27 20.59 -2.98
CA ARG A 55 6.25 20.11 -3.94
C ARG A 55 6.75 18.98 -4.84
N GLU A 56 7.86 19.19 -5.54
CA GLU A 56 8.40 18.16 -6.46
C GLU A 56 8.85 16.90 -5.72
N PRO A 57 9.61 16.99 -4.62
CA PRO A 57 9.92 15.83 -3.78
C PRO A 57 8.69 15.03 -3.33
N THR A 58 7.63 15.69 -2.86
CA THR A 58 6.43 15.00 -2.34
C THR A 58 5.65 14.32 -3.47
N ILE A 59 5.43 15.00 -4.60
CA ILE A 59 4.79 14.41 -5.80
C ILE A 59 5.56 13.18 -6.28
N ASN A 60 6.88 13.29 -6.44
CA ASN A 60 7.71 12.18 -6.93
C ASN A 60 7.70 10.98 -5.98
N ARG A 61 7.60 11.21 -4.67
CA ARG A 61 7.46 10.10 -3.72
C ARG A 61 6.07 9.48 -3.74
N LEU A 62 5.02 10.30 -3.88
CA LEU A 62 3.65 9.83 -4.04
C LEU A 62 3.52 8.92 -5.27
N LEU A 63 3.98 9.37 -6.44
CA LEU A 63 3.84 8.59 -7.68
C LEU A 63 4.62 7.26 -7.66
N ARG A 64 5.78 7.21 -6.98
CA ARG A 64 6.51 5.94 -6.77
C ARG A 64 5.72 4.88 -6.00
N ASN A 65 4.69 5.27 -5.23
CA ASN A 65 3.85 4.33 -4.50
C ASN A 65 3.15 3.32 -5.44
N ALA A 66 2.78 3.73 -6.67
CA ALA A 66 2.11 2.83 -7.61
C ALA A 66 3.01 1.65 -8.02
N GLU A 67 4.26 1.94 -8.37
CA GLU A 67 5.26 0.94 -8.72
C GLU A 67 5.62 0.05 -7.50
N ASP A 68 5.72 0.63 -6.31
CA ASP A 68 5.92 -0.11 -5.06
C ASP A 68 4.79 -1.13 -4.79
N VAL A 69 3.53 -0.71 -5.00
CA VAL A 69 2.34 -1.56 -4.85
C VAL A 69 2.32 -2.67 -5.91
N LYS A 70 2.64 -2.36 -7.17
CA LYS A 70 2.81 -3.37 -8.22
C LYS A 70 3.81 -4.44 -7.78
N ARG A 71 5.03 -4.06 -7.41
CA ARG A 71 6.08 -5.01 -7.02
C ARG A 71 5.65 -5.91 -5.87
N ALA A 72 4.90 -5.38 -4.90
CA ALA A 72 4.38 -6.17 -3.79
C ALA A 72 3.33 -7.21 -4.22
N LEU A 73 2.58 -6.94 -5.28
CA LEU A 73 1.44 -7.75 -5.73
C LEU A 73 1.76 -8.70 -6.89
N VAL A 74 2.86 -8.50 -7.63
CA VAL A 74 3.30 -9.37 -8.75
C VAL A 74 3.28 -10.85 -8.35
N PRO A 75 3.77 -11.29 -7.17
CA PRO A 75 3.78 -12.72 -6.81
C PRO A 75 2.39 -13.37 -6.67
N PHE A 76 1.32 -12.58 -6.58
CA PHE A 76 -0.05 -13.07 -6.35
C PHE A 76 -0.94 -12.95 -7.59
N TYR A 77 -0.73 -11.91 -8.40
CA TYR A 77 -1.62 -11.57 -9.52
C TYR A 77 -0.91 -11.58 -10.88
N GLY A 78 0.41 -11.79 -10.92
CA GLY A 78 1.20 -11.79 -12.15
C GLY A 78 1.50 -10.37 -12.67
N GLU A 79 2.39 -10.30 -13.66
CA GLU A 79 2.91 -9.04 -14.20
C GLU A 79 1.84 -8.22 -14.93
N GLU A 80 0.96 -8.88 -15.70
CA GLU A 80 -0.05 -8.21 -16.53
C GLU A 80 -1.06 -7.44 -15.67
N LEU A 81 -1.74 -8.13 -14.74
CA LEU A 81 -2.77 -7.52 -13.89
C LEU A 81 -2.19 -6.44 -12.97
N THR A 82 -0.95 -6.61 -12.51
CA THR A 82 -0.32 -5.63 -11.62
C THR A 82 0.23 -4.42 -12.37
N THR A 83 0.56 -4.55 -13.65
CA THR A 83 0.87 -3.42 -14.53
C THR A 83 -0.38 -2.57 -14.81
N ILE A 84 -1.54 -3.21 -15.03
CA ILE A 84 -2.81 -2.49 -15.14
C ILE A 84 -3.13 -1.76 -13.83
N LEU A 85 -2.91 -2.41 -12.68
CA LEU A 85 -3.08 -1.78 -11.37
C LEU A 85 -2.14 -0.57 -11.17
N GLU A 86 -0.87 -0.70 -11.54
CA GLU A 86 0.09 0.40 -11.48
C GLU A 86 -0.39 1.61 -12.28
N GLN A 87 -0.87 1.37 -13.50
CA GLN A 87 -1.39 2.43 -14.36
C GLN A 87 -2.60 3.12 -13.71
N LEU A 88 -3.62 2.35 -13.30
CA LEU A 88 -4.83 2.91 -12.67
C LEU A 88 -4.52 3.66 -11.38
N LEU A 89 -3.59 3.15 -10.57
CA LEU A 89 -3.18 3.80 -9.32
C LEU A 89 -2.39 5.08 -9.60
N THR A 90 -1.54 5.09 -10.63
CA THR A 90 -0.82 6.29 -11.08
C THR A 90 -1.79 7.37 -11.57
N GLU A 91 -2.80 7.00 -12.37
CA GLU A 91 -3.86 7.89 -12.83
C GLU A 91 -4.62 8.51 -11.65
N HIS A 92 -5.03 7.68 -10.68
CA HIS A 92 -5.68 8.13 -9.46
C HIS A 92 -4.82 9.12 -8.66
N LEU A 93 -3.55 8.81 -8.44
CA LEU A 93 -2.63 9.66 -7.68
C LEU A 93 -2.30 10.97 -8.38
N THR A 94 -2.28 10.95 -9.71
CA THR A 94 -2.02 12.15 -10.51
C THR A 94 -3.12 13.20 -10.36
N ILE A 95 -4.35 12.82 -10.04
CA ILE A 95 -5.43 13.77 -9.72
C ILE A 95 -5.01 14.65 -8.53
N ALA A 96 -4.45 14.05 -7.48
CA ALA A 96 -3.96 14.78 -6.30
C ALA A 96 -2.75 15.66 -6.64
N ALA A 97 -1.91 15.26 -7.59
CA ALA A 97 -0.72 16.02 -8.02
C ALA A 97 -1.04 17.25 -8.90
N ARG A 98 -2.32 17.44 -9.28
CA ARG A 98 -2.80 18.51 -10.17
C ARG A 98 -3.72 19.53 -9.49
N LEU A 99 -3.84 19.49 -8.15
CA LEU A 99 -4.50 20.54 -7.37
C LEU A 99 -3.85 21.90 -7.64
#